data_AF-A0A7Z9XJA6-F1
#
_entry.id   AF-A0A7Z9XJA6-F1
#
_cell.length_a   1.000
_cell.length_b   1.000
_cell.length_c   1.000
_cell.angle_alpha   90.00
_cell.angle_beta   90.00
_cell.angle_gamma   90.00
#
_symmetry.space_group_name_H-M   'P 1'
#
loop_
_entity.id
_entity.type
_entity.pdbx_description
1 polymer ?
#
loop_
_entity_poly.entity_id
_entity_poly.type
_entity_poly.pdbx_seq_one_letter_code
_entity_poly.pdbx_strand_id
1 'polypeptide(L)'
;PEDRDEYLAANISWVPKEARWEMLQANAKQPTIGQLIDDAMTAIERENPRLKGVLPKNYGRPTLDKRRLGELIDIISGIGLGDEAARSQDILGRVYEYFLGKFAAAEGKGGEAFYTPKSVVKLLVAMIEPYKGRVYDPCCGSGGMFVQSERFVLEHGGRLGDIALYGQEANPTTWRLAMMNLAIRGLDADLGGQPADSFHNDLHKDLRADFILANPPFNMSDWGGERLREDARWVFGGAVCLDKSMRFCFQTDISGMIMPSCNL
;
A
#
# COMPACT_ATOMS: atom_id res chain seq x y z
N PRO A 1 10.74 -22.12 23.14
CA PRO A 1 9.35 -21.61 22.99
C PRO A 1 9.43 -20.33 22.17
N GLU A 2 8.73 -20.26 21.03
CA GLU A 2 8.67 -19.02 20.25
C GLU A 2 7.87 -18.00 21.07
N ASP A 3 8.50 -16.87 21.42
CA ASP A 3 7.85 -15.81 22.18
C ASP A 3 7.18 -14.83 21.22
N ARG A 4 5.87 -14.61 21.39
CA ARG A 4 5.07 -13.70 20.56
C ARG A 4 5.52 -12.25 20.70
N ASP A 5 6.00 -11.89 21.88
CA ASP A 5 6.38 -10.51 22.20
C ASP A 5 7.67 -10.12 21.47
N GLU A 6 8.55 -11.08 21.17
CA GLU A 6 9.76 -10.86 20.36
C GLU A 6 9.44 -10.53 18.89
N TYR A 7 8.39 -11.14 18.31
CA TYR A 7 7.95 -10.84 16.94
C TYR A 7 7.35 -9.43 16.84
N LEU A 8 6.49 -9.07 17.80
CA LEU A 8 5.89 -7.73 17.84
C LEU A 8 6.94 -6.64 18.05
N ALA A 9 7.93 -6.87 18.91
CA ALA A 9 9.04 -5.93 19.14
C ALA A 9 9.92 -5.71 17.90
N ALA A 10 9.97 -6.68 16.99
CA ALA A 10 10.71 -6.60 15.73
C ALA A 10 9.85 -6.11 14.54
N ASN A 11 8.60 -5.69 14.77
CA ASN A 11 7.64 -5.36 13.71
C ASN A 11 7.36 -6.53 12.74
N ILE A 12 7.51 -7.77 13.22
CA ILE A 12 7.28 -8.99 12.44
C ILE A 12 5.88 -9.51 12.77
N SER A 13 5.04 -9.64 11.76
CA SER A 13 3.69 -10.23 11.89
C SER A 13 3.78 -11.68 12.37
N TRP A 14 3.00 -12.02 13.40
CA TRP A 14 2.92 -13.41 13.86
C TRP A 14 2.24 -14.28 12.79
N VAL A 15 2.88 -15.39 12.43
CA VAL A 15 2.36 -16.37 11.46
C VAL A 15 2.03 -17.68 12.20
N PRO A 16 0.73 -18.04 12.31
CA PRO A 16 0.29 -19.32 12.87
C PRO A 16 0.97 -20.51 12.20
N LYS A 17 1.16 -21.60 12.94
CA LYS A 17 1.83 -22.80 12.42
C LYS A 17 1.15 -23.34 11.17
N GLU A 18 -0.18 -23.32 11.16
CA GLU A 18 -1.02 -23.72 10.02
C GLU A 18 -0.84 -22.84 8.77
N ALA A 19 -0.34 -21.61 8.93
CA ALA A 19 -0.13 -20.65 7.86
C ALA A 19 1.33 -20.52 7.40
N ARG A 20 2.25 -21.30 7.98
CA ARG A 20 3.67 -21.27 7.63
C ARG A 20 3.91 -21.84 6.23
N TRP A 21 4.88 -21.25 5.52
CA TRP A 21 5.16 -21.60 4.13
C TRP A 21 5.51 -23.09 3.95
N GLU A 22 6.26 -23.67 4.89
CA GLU A 22 6.65 -25.09 4.87
C GLU A 22 5.42 -26.02 4.89
N MET A 23 4.36 -25.63 5.58
CA MET A 23 3.10 -26.40 5.61
C MET A 23 2.40 -26.36 4.25
N LEU A 24 2.37 -25.19 3.59
CA LEU A 24 1.79 -25.06 2.26
C LEU A 24 2.62 -25.82 1.23
N GLN A 25 3.94 -25.71 1.29
CA GLN A 25 4.87 -26.42 0.42
C GLN A 25 4.72 -27.94 0.54
N ALA A 26 4.67 -28.48 1.76
CA ALA A 26 4.50 -29.92 1.98
C ALA A 26 3.18 -30.46 1.41
N ASN A 27 2.15 -29.61 1.27
CA ASN A 27 0.83 -29.98 0.77
C ASN A 27 0.55 -29.43 -0.66
N ALA A 28 1.54 -28.86 -1.34
CA ALA A 28 1.37 -28.13 -2.62
C ALA A 28 0.69 -28.98 -3.72
N LYS A 29 0.92 -30.29 -3.72
CA LYS A 29 0.39 -31.23 -4.73
C LYS A 29 -1.02 -31.74 -4.43
N GLN A 30 -1.62 -31.35 -3.29
CA GLN A 30 -2.94 -31.82 -2.91
C GLN A 30 -4.04 -31.05 -3.66
N PRO A 31 -5.18 -31.68 -4.00
CA PRO A 31 -6.34 -30.99 -4.58
C PRO A 31 -6.89 -29.87 -3.68
N THR A 32 -6.66 -29.98 -2.38
CA THR A 32 -7.10 -29.06 -1.33
C THR A 32 -6.19 -27.84 -1.16
N ILE A 33 -5.08 -27.73 -1.92
CA ILE A 33 -4.09 -26.65 -1.73
C ILE A 33 -4.71 -25.24 -1.76
N GLY A 34 -5.72 -25.03 -2.62
CA GLY A 34 -6.45 -23.75 -2.66
C GLY A 34 -7.17 -23.42 -1.35
N GLN A 35 -7.78 -24.42 -0.71
CA GLN A 35 -8.44 -24.25 0.59
C GLN A 35 -7.40 -24.01 1.69
N LEU A 36 -6.28 -24.73 1.67
CA LEU A 36 -5.20 -24.54 2.64
C LEU A 36 -4.63 -23.12 2.60
N ILE A 37 -4.51 -22.52 1.41
CA ILE A 37 -4.10 -21.12 1.27
C ILE A 37 -5.18 -20.18 1.83
N ASP A 38 -6.46 -20.39 1.52
CA ASP A 38 -7.54 -19.55 2.05
C ASP A 38 -7.62 -19.62 3.59
N ASP A 39 -7.41 -20.80 4.16
CA ASP A 39 -7.36 -21.03 5.61
C ASP A 39 -6.13 -20.35 6.24
N ALA A 40 -4.96 -20.44 5.60
CA ALA A 40 -3.76 -19.76 6.03
C ALA A 40 -3.93 -18.22 6.05
N MET A 41 -4.52 -17.65 5.00
CA MET A 41 -4.83 -16.22 4.95
C MET A 41 -5.79 -15.82 6.07
N THR A 42 -6.82 -16.62 6.34
CA THR A 42 -7.75 -16.39 7.45
C THR A 42 -7.05 -16.43 8.81
N ALA A 43 -6.15 -17.40 9.01
CA ALA A 43 -5.39 -17.52 10.25
C ALA A 43 -4.43 -16.32 10.44
N ILE A 44 -3.77 -15.85 9.38
CA ILE A 44 -2.92 -14.64 9.44
C ILE A 44 -3.75 -13.42 9.84
N GLU A 45 -4.91 -13.20 9.23
CA GLU A 45 -5.75 -12.05 9.58
C GLU A 45 -6.27 -12.09 11.02
N ARG A 46 -6.52 -13.28 11.57
CA ARG A 46 -6.95 -13.44 12.97
C ARG A 46 -5.91 -12.93 13.95
N GLU A 47 -4.63 -13.16 13.67
CA GLU A 47 -3.53 -12.76 14.55
C GLU A 47 -3.00 -11.35 14.24
N ASN A 48 -3.35 -10.79 13.07
CA ASN A 48 -2.86 -9.50 12.60
C ASN A 48 -4.05 -8.59 12.27
N PRO A 49 -4.59 -7.84 13.26
CA PRO A 49 -5.79 -7.01 13.07
C PRO A 49 -5.73 -6.02 11.91
N ARG A 50 -4.52 -5.52 11.60
CA ARG A 50 -4.27 -4.61 10.46
C ARG A 50 -4.55 -5.24 9.10
N LEU A 51 -4.43 -6.56 8.99
CA LEU A 51 -4.67 -7.29 7.75
C LEU A 51 -6.10 -7.80 7.61
N LYS A 52 -6.99 -7.53 8.58
CA LYS A 52 -8.36 -8.03 8.56
C LYS A 52 -9.10 -7.59 7.28
N GLY A 53 -9.56 -8.56 6.49
CA GLY A 53 -10.24 -8.32 5.21
C GLY A 53 -9.33 -7.86 4.06
N VAL A 54 -8.01 -7.87 4.26
CA VAL A 54 -7.01 -7.44 3.26
C VAL A 54 -6.59 -8.62 2.38
N LEU A 55 -6.38 -9.80 2.96
CA LEU A 55 -5.80 -10.92 2.26
C LEU A 55 -6.86 -11.64 1.39
N PRO A 56 -6.52 -12.01 0.14
CA PRO A 56 -7.44 -12.72 -0.74
C PRO A 56 -7.70 -14.14 -0.23
N LYS A 57 -8.97 -14.56 -0.29
CA LYS A 57 -9.44 -15.88 0.19
C LYS A 57 -10.28 -16.59 -0.88
N ASN A 58 -9.80 -16.57 -2.12
CA ASN A 58 -10.51 -17.12 -3.28
C ASN A 58 -9.68 -18.15 -4.06
N TYR A 59 -8.66 -18.73 -3.43
CA TYR A 59 -7.80 -19.75 -4.04
C TYR A 59 -8.49 -21.12 -4.08
N GLY A 60 -9.48 -21.37 -3.22
CA GLY A 60 -10.30 -22.58 -3.19
C GLY A 60 -11.26 -22.73 -4.38
N ARG A 61 -11.56 -21.64 -5.12
CA ARG A 61 -12.61 -21.64 -6.17
C ARG A 61 -12.44 -22.75 -7.22
N PRO A 62 -13.53 -23.38 -7.71
CA PRO A 62 -13.44 -24.50 -8.67
C PRO A 62 -12.76 -24.14 -9.99
N THR A 63 -12.85 -22.87 -10.41
CA THR A 63 -12.29 -22.38 -11.68
C THR A 63 -10.76 -22.21 -11.66
N LEU A 64 -10.11 -22.32 -10.50
CA LEU A 64 -8.66 -22.21 -10.37
C LEU A 64 -8.01 -23.59 -10.44
N ASP A 65 -7.13 -23.80 -11.43
CA ASP A 65 -6.35 -25.04 -11.61
C ASP A 65 -5.39 -25.26 -10.42
N LYS A 66 -5.72 -26.26 -9.59
CA LYS A 66 -4.97 -26.59 -8.37
C LYS A 66 -3.58 -27.13 -8.67
N ARG A 67 -3.38 -27.78 -9.82
CA ARG A 67 -2.06 -28.28 -10.24
C ARG A 67 -1.13 -27.10 -10.50
N ARG A 68 -1.59 -26.08 -11.23
CA ARG A 68 -0.80 -24.85 -11.47
C ARG A 68 -0.51 -24.09 -10.18
N LEU A 69 -1.45 -24.10 -9.23
CA LEU A 69 -1.24 -23.46 -7.92
C LEU A 69 -0.13 -24.16 -7.12
N GLY A 70 -0.12 -25.50 -7.10
CA GLY A 70 0.97 -26.28 -6.51
C GLY A 70 2.31 -26.04 -7.19
N GLU A 71 2.34 -26.03 -8.54
CA GLU A 71 3.55 -25.73 -9.31
C GLU A 71 4.11 -24.34 -9.00
N LEU A 72 3.24 -23.35 -8.79
CA LEU A 72 3.66 -22.00 -8.39
C LEU A 72 4.30 -21.97 -7.00
N ILE A 73 3.76 -22.74 -6.05
CA ILE A 73 4.36 -22.87 -4.70
C ILE A 73 5.76 -23.50 -4.80
N ASP A 74 5.93 -24.54 -5.63
CA ASP A 74 7.23 -25.16 -5.87
C ASP A 74 8.23 -24.18 -6.49
N ILE A 75 7.80 -23.38 -7.48
CA ILE A 75 8.64 -22.33 -8.10
C ILE A 75 9.08 -21.31 -7.05
N ILE A 76 8.15 -20.77 -6.25
CA ILE A 76 8.48 -19.77 -5.22
C ILE A 76 9.42 -20.35 -4.17
N SER A 77 9.22 -21.61 -3.78
CA SER A 77 10.09 -22.29 -2.83
C SER A 77 11.53 -22.48 -3.35
N GLY A 78 11.69 -22.60 -4.67
CA GLY A 78 13.01 -22.66 -5.32
C GLY A 78 13.77 -21.33 -5.34
N ILE A 79 13.13 -20.19 -5.03
CA ILE A 79 13.74 -18.85 -5.11
C ILE A 79 14.71 -18.56 -3.95
N GLY A 80 14.86 -19.46 -2.96
CA GLY A 80 15.90 -19.31 -1.94
C GLY A 80 15.67 -18.10 -1.04
N LEU A 81 14.45 -17.95 -0.50
CA LEU A 81 14.08 -16.91 0.47
C LEU A 81 14.74 -17.09 1.86
N GLY A 82 15.80 -17.91 1.95
CA GLY A 82 16.30 -18.51 3.19
C GLY A 82 17.55 -17.89 3.82
N ASP A 83 18.12 -16.81 3.28
CA ASP A 83 19.29 -16.13 3.88
C ASP A 83 18.94 -14.76 4.48
N GLU A 84 19.58 -14.45 5.62
CA GLU A 84 19.45 -13.27 6.50
C GLU A 84 18.10 -12.55 6.39
N ALA A 85 17.24 -12.66 7.41
CA ALA A 85 15.85 -12.16 7.39
C ALA A 85 15.64 -10.77 6.74
N ALA A 86 16.56 -9.82 6.95
CA ALA A 86 16.54 -8.50 6.32
C ALA A 86 16.76 -8.54 4.79
N ARG A 87 17.65 -9.39 4.30
CA ARG A 87 17.92 -9.61 2.88
C ARG A 87 16.75 -10.33 2.19
N SER A 88 16.14 -11.30 2.86
CA SER A 88 14.94 -11.98 2.35
C SER A 88 13.74 -11.03 2.22
N GLN A 89 13.53 -10.15 3.21
CA GLN A 89 12.46 -9.14 3.18
C GLN A 89 12.60 -8.15 2.01
N ASP A 90 13.81 -7.65 1.76
CA ASP A 90 14.09 -6.75 0.63
C ASP A 90 13.90 -7.46 -0.73
N ILE A 91 14.27 -8.74 -0.84
CA ILE A 91 14.02 -9.53 -2.06
C ILE A 91 12.52 -9.69 -2.32
N LEU A 92 11.75 -10.10 -1.31
CA LEU A 92 10.30 -10.28 -1.43
C LEU A 92 9.59 -8.97 -1.81
N GLY A 93 9.97 -7.87 -1.17
CA GLY A 93 9.43 -6.55 -1.49
C GLY A 93 9.70 -6.16 -2.95
N ARG A 94 10.92 -6.38 -3.44
CA ARG A 94 11.28 -6.09 -4.85
C ARG A 94 10.54 -6.97 -5.84
N VAL A 95 10.37 -8.26 -5.54
CA VAL A 95 9.60 -9.18 -6.37
C VAL A 95 8.13 -8.75 -6.42
N TYR A 96 7.56 -8.38 -5.27
CA TYR A 96 6.19 -7.86 -5.19
C TYR A 96 5.99 -6.60 -6.03
N GLU A 97 6.89 -5.62 -5.90
CA GLU A 97 6.86 -4.37 -6.67
C GLU A 97 7.02 -4.61 -8.18
N TYR A 98 7.88 -5.56 -8.56
CA TYR A 98 8.05 -5.94 -9.96
C TYR A 98 6.75 -6.49 -10.55
N PHE A 99 6.10 -7.44 -9.86
CA PHE A 99 4.85 -8.02 -10.35
C PHE A 99 3.71 -7.01 -10.37
N LEU A 100 3.61 -6.15 -9.35
CA LEU A 100 2.67 -5.05 -9.30
C LEU A 100 2.80 -4.13 -10.52
N GLY A 101 4.02 -3.72 -10.87
CA GLY A 101 4.29 -2.93 -12.08
C GLY A 101 3.97 -3.67 -13.38
N LYS A 102 4.23 -4.99 -13.44
CA LYS A 102 3.88 -5.82 -14.60
C LYS A 102 2.37 -5.97 -14.78
N PHE A 103 1.62 -6.16 -13.71
CA PHE A 103 0.16 -6.24 -13.76
C PHE A 103 -0.45 -4.90 -14.15
N ALA A 104 0.06 -3.78 -13.61
CA ALA A 104 -0.37 -2.45 -14.02
C ALA A 104 -0.14 -2.20 -15.52
N ALA A 105 1.02 -2.61 -16.06
CA ALA A 105 1.30 -2.47 -17.49
C ALA A 105 0.43 -3.39 -18.37
N ALA A 106 0.11 -4.61 -17.90
CA ALA A 106 -0.67 -5.59 -18.63
C ALA A 106 -2.18 -5.29 -18.65
N GLU A 107 -2.71 -4.65 -17.61
CA GLU A 107 -4.14 -4.27 -17.56
C GLU A 107 -4.49 -3.16 -18.56
N GLY A 108 -3.51 -2.53 -19.23
CA GLY A 108 -3.77 -1.56 -20.31
C GLY A 108 -4.48 -0.28 -19.86
N LYS A 109 -4.68 -0.11 -18.55
CA LYS A 109 -5.27 1.06 -17.93
C LYS A 109 -4.26 2.20 -17.96
N GLY A 110 -4.26 2.93 -19.07
CA GLY A 110 -3.40 4.10 -19.26
C GLY A 110 -3.60 5.11 -18.11
N GLY A 111 -2.66 5.16 -17.18
CA GLY A 111 -2.56 6.22 -16.17
C GLY A 111 -3.67 6.27 -15.11
N GLU A 112 -4.48 5.21 -14.96
CA GLU A 112 -5.32 5.07 -13.76
C GLU A 112 -4.40 4.87 -12.55
N ALA A 113 -4.80 5.37 -11.37
CA ALA A 113 -4.00 5.56 -10.15
C ALA A 113 -3.44 4.28 -9.46
N PHE A 114 -3.07 3.25 -10.23
CA PHE A 114 -2.67 1.95 -9.70
C PHE A 114 -1.17 1.86 -9.39
N TYR A 115 -0.31 2.48 -10.20
CA TYR A 115 1.14 2.36 -10.05
C TYR A 115 1.89 3.55 -10.66
N THR A 116 2.69 4.22 -9.84
CA THR A 116 3.62 5.26 -10.29
C THR A 116 4.99 4.63 -10.57
N PRO A 117 5.59 4.81 -11.76
CA PRO A 117 6.90 4.24 -12.06
C PRO A 117 7.97 4.65 -11.04
N LYS A 118 8.80 3.69 -10.63
CA LYS A 118 9.84 3.86 -9.60
C LYS A 118 10.76 5.06 -9.83
N SER A 119 11.12 5.36 -11.07
CA SER A 119 11.95 6.51 -11.41
C SER A 119 11.29 7.85 -11.05
N VAL A 120 9.99 7.97 -11.28
CA VAL A 120 9.21 9.16 -10.93
C VAL A 120 9.05 9.27 -9.43
N VAL A 121 8.71 8.17 -8.74
CA VAL A 121 8.58 8.17 -7.28
C VAL A 121 9.91 8.55 -6.61
N LYS A 122 11.03 7.96 -7.06
CA LYS A 122 12.36 8.29 -6.52
C LYS A 122 12.71 9.76 -6.71
N LEU A 123 12.39 10.32 -7.87
CA LEU A 123 12.59 11.75 -8.13
C LEU A 123 11.77 12.61 -7.17
N LEU A 124 10.46 12.37 -7.06
CA LEU A 124 9.57 13.15 -6.19
C LEU A 124 10.02 13.12 -4.73
N VAL A 125 10.32 11.93 -4.20
CA VAL A 125 10.81 11.77 -2.82
C VAL A 125 12.14 12.48 -2.60
N ALA A 126 13.07 12.38 -3.56
CA ALA A 126 14.36 13.07 -3.45
C ALA A 126 14.25 14.60 -3.52
N MET A 127 13.18 15.14 -4.11
CA MET A 127 12.94 16.59 -4.17
C MET A 127 12.35 17.14 -2.88
N ILE A 128 11.49 16.37 -2.20
CA ILE A 128 10.81 16.82 -0.98
C ILE A 128 11.56 16.45 0.31
N GLU A 129 12.50 15.50 0.22
CA GLU A 129 13.41 15.09 1.28
C GLU A 129 12.74 14.85 2.65
N PRO A 130 11.85 13.85 2.78
CA PRO A 130 11.04 13.65 3.98
C PRO A 130 11.87 12.98 5.10
N TYR A 131 12.79 13.72 5.71
CA TYR A 131 13.68 13.16 6.74
C TYR A 131 12.94 12.77 8.02
N LYS A 132 11.96 13.58 8.47
CA LYS A 132 11.18 13.37 9.69
C LYS A 132 9.81 14.04 9.60
N GLY A 133 8.79 13.44 10.21
CA GLY A 133 7.45 14.04 10.31
C GLY A 133 6.38 13.22 9.59
N ARG A 134 5.25 13.86 9.28
CA ARG A 134 4.07 13.20 8.72
C ARG A 134 4.10 13.28 7.19
N VAL A 135 4.12 12.13 6.53
CA VAL A 135 4.02 12.00 5.08
C VAL A 135 2.61 11.54 4.73
N TYR A 136 1.95 12.28 3.86
CA TYR A 136 0.58 11.98 3.42
C TYR A 136 0.50 11.77 1.90
N ASP A 137 -0.28 10.77 1.48
CA ASP A 137 -0.69 10.59 0.08
C ASP A 137 -2.22 10.33 0.00
N PRO A 138 -3.02 11.31 -0.46
CA PRO A 138 -4.48 11.21 -0.51
C PRO A 138 -5.00 10.28 -1.62
N CYS A 139 -4.11 9.70 -2.42
CA CYS A 139 -4.44 8.81 -3.53
C CYS A 139 -3.32 7.79 -3.69
N CYS A 140 -3.02 7.09 -2.61
CA CYS A 140 -1.76 6.39 -2.42
C CYS A 140 -1.54 5.20 -3.35
N GLY A 141 -2.57 4.79 -4.10
CA GLY A 141 -2.52 3.68 -5.01
C GLY A 141 -2.04 2.45 -4.27
N SER A 142 -0.95 1.85 -4.74
CA SER A 142 -0.32 0.67 -4.16
C SER A 142 0.71 0.97 -3.06
N GLY A 143 0.79 2.21 -2.58
CA GLY A 143 1.70 2.63 -1.50
C GLY A 143 3.17 2.80 -1.91
N GLY A 144 3.46 2.90 -3.21
CA GLY A 144 4.83 3.03 -3.72
C GLY A 144 5.58 4.28 -3.21
N MET A 145 4.87 5.39 -3.01
CA MET A 145 5.45 6.63 -2.48
C MET A 145 5.93 6.46 -1.02
N PHE A 146 5.19 5.71 -0.20
CA PHE A 146 5.58 5.41 1.18
C PHE A 146 6.82 4.53 1.25
N VAL A 147 6.85 3.46 0.44
CA VAL A 147 8.01 2.57 0.35
C VAL A 147 9.28 3.35 -0.01
N GLN A 148 9.19 4.27 -0.97
CA GLN A 148 10.32 5.06 -1.39
C GLN A 148 10.70 6.16 -0.37
N SER A 149 9.72 6.72 0.34
CA SER A 149 9.95 7.70 1.42
C SER A 149 10.72 7.06 2.58
N GLU A 150 10.30 5.88 3.03
CA GLU A 150 11.03 5.16 4.09
C GLU A 150 12.44 4.80 3.64
N ARG A 151 12.57 4.31 2.40
CA ARG A 151 13.87 3.99 1.83
C ARG A 151 14.79 5.22 1.77
N PHE A 152 14.26 6.38 1.42
CA PHE A 152 15.01 7.63 1.43
C PHE A 152 15.53 7.94 2.83
N VAL A 153 14.68 7.88 3.86
CA VAL A 153 15.07 8.11 5.26
C VAL A 153 16.23 7.19 5.66
N LEU A 154 16.11 5.88 5.39
CA LEU A 154 17.14 4.90 5.72
C LEU A 154 18.45 5.13 4.95
N GLU A 155 18.39 5.43 3.65
CA GLU A 155 19.57 5.71 2.82
C GLU A 155 20.32 7.00 3.26
N HIS A 156 19.65 7.90 3.99
CA HIS A 156 20.22 9.15 4.49
C HIS A 156 20.47 9.14 6.02
N GLY A 157 20.55 7.96 6.63
CA GLY A 157 20.97 7.79 8.02
C GLY A 157 19.87 8.00 9.07
N GLY A 158 18.61 8.11 8.64
CA GLY A 158 17.44 8.02 9.52
C GLY A 158 17.12 6.58 9.92
N ARG A 159 16.01 6.40 10.65
CA ARG A 159 15.55 5.11 11.17
C ARG A 159 14.08 4.89 10.88
N LEU A 160 13.67 3.62 10.88
CA LEU A 160 12.25 3.25 10.81
C LEU A 160 11.45 4.01 11.88
N GLY A 161 10.38 4.67 11.45
CA GLY A 161 9.50 5.47 12.33
C GLY A 161 9.92 6.93 12.53
N ASP A 162 11.00 7.40 11.90
CA ASP A 162 11.28 8.85 11.84
C ASP A 162 10.21 9.60 11.02
N ILE A 163 9.54 8.91 10.10
CA ILE A 163 8.34 9.39 9.41
C ILE A 163 7.09 8.59 9.82
N ALA A 164 5.96 9.29 9.90
CA ALA A 164 4.65 8.69 10.10
C ALA A 164 3.87 8.76 8.78
N LEU A 165 3.42 7.61 8.30
CA LEU A 165 2.80 7.45 6.99
C LEU A 165 1.27 7.47 7.09
N TYR A 166 0.63 8.31 6.28
CA TYR A 166 -0.82 8.42 6.18
C TYR A 166 -1.23 8.37 4.72
N GLY A 167 -2.35 7.76 4.39
CA GLY A 167 -2.84 7.82 3.03
C GLY A 167 -4.26 7.34 2.84
N GLN A 168 -4.75 7.50 1.62
CA GLN A 168 -6.10 7.09 1.28
C GLN A 168 -6.15 6.56 -0.16
N GLU A 169 -6.97 5.54 -0.39
CA GLU A 169 -7.19 4.96 -1.71
C GLU A 169 -8.66 4.56 -1.86
N ALA A 170 -9.28 4.99 -2.95
CA ALA A 170 -10.70 4.77 -3.19
C ALA A 170 -11.00 3.37 -3.74
N ASN A 171 -10.08 2.80 -4.52
CA ASN A 171 -10.27 1.49 -5.13
C ASN A 171 -10.01 0.37 -4.10
N PRO A 172 -11.01 -0.49 -3.79
CA PRO A 172 -10.85 -1.53 -2.78
C PRO A 172 -9.78 -2.58 -3.10
N THR A 173 -9.48 -2.82 -4.38
CA THR A 173 -8.42 -3.75 -4.77
C THR A 173 -7.06 -3.10 -4.55
N THR A 174 -6.90 -1.86 -5.01
CA THR A 174 -5.64 -1.11 -4.87
C THR A 174 -5.30 -0.83 -3.41
N TRP A 175 -6.28 -0.49 -2.59
CA TRP A 175 -6.11 -0.30 -1.15
C TRP A 175 -5.58 -1.57 -0.47
N ARG A 176 -6.08 -2.76 -0.83
CA ARG A 176 -5.56 -4.04 -0.32
C ARG A 176 -4.12 -4.30 -0.80
N LEU A 177 -3.79 -3.94 -2.04
CA LEU A 177 -2.43 -4.02 -2.56
C LEU A 177 -1.48 -3.12 -1.77
N ALA A 178 -1.87 -1.89 -1.43
CA ALA A 178 -1.08 -1.02 -0.57
C ALA A 178 -0.84 -1.63 0.81
N MET A 179 -1.90 -2.10 1.48
CA MET A 179 -1.81 -2.74 2.79
C MET A 179 -0.84 -3.94 2.77
N MET A 180 -0.92 -4.81 1.76
CA MET A 180 0.01 -5.93 1.60
C MET A 180 1.43 -5.46 1.28
N ASN A 181 1.60 -4.45 0.42
CA ASN A 181 2.91 -3.93 0.02
C ASN A 181 3.69 -3.36 1.21
N LEU A 182 3.01 -2.63 2.09
CA LEU A 182 3.55 -2.08 3.31
C LEU A 182 3.86 -3.18 4.33
N ALA A 183 2.94 -4.13 4.53
CA ALA A 183 3.14 -5.25 5.46
C ALA A 183 4.36 -6.11 5.09
N ILE A 184 4.59 -6.42 3.81
CA ILE A 184 5.77 -7.17 3.35
C ILE A 184 7.07 -6.45 3.73
N ARG A 185 7.06 -5.11 3.81
CA ARG A 185 8.22 -4.29 4.16
C ARG A 185 8.26 -3.86 5.64
N GLY A 186 7.33 -4.35 6.46
CA GLY A 186 7.25 -3.98 7.86
C GLY A 186 6.98 -2.48 8.08
N LEU A 187 6.34 -1.82 7.11
CA LEU A 187 5.98 -0.41 7.19
C LEU A 187 4.62 -0.25 7.82
N ASP A 188 4.54 0.67 8.77
CA ASP A 188 3.29 1.07 9.41
C ASP A 188 2.75 2.33 8.76
N ALA A 189 1.51 2.26 8.26
CA ALA A 189 0.82 3.41 7.70
C ALA A 189 -0.66 3.38 8.07
N ASP A 190 -1.21 4.56 8.34
CA ASP A 190 -2.64 4.76 8.49
C ASP A 190 -3.26 5.01 7.12
N LEU A 191 -3.78 3.93 6.50
CA LEU A 191 -4.51 4.01 5.23
C LEU A 191 -6.03 4.23 5.41
N GLY A 192 -6.44 4.61 6.62
CA GLY A 192 -7.83 4.56 7.06
C GLY A 192 -8.36 3.13 7.28
N GLY A 193 -9.53 3.01 7.90
CA GLY A 193 -10.14 1.71 8.21
C GLY A 193 -10.80 0.99 7.03
N GLN A 194 -10.87 1.64 5.86
CA GLN A 194 -11.56 1.17 4.67
C GLN A 194 -11.10 1.96 3.43
N PRO A 195 -11.24 1.40 2.21
CA PRO A 195 -11.09 2.20 0.99
C PRO A 195 -12.17 3.30 0.93
N ALA A 196 -11.77 4.51 0.56
CA ALA A 196 -12.67 5.66 0.53
C ALA A 196 -12.19 6.72 -0.48
N ASP A 197 -13.13 7.47 -1.04
CA ASP A 197 -12.84 8.63 -1.87
C ASP A 197 -12.41 9.82 -0.99
N SER A 198 -11.23 10.38 -1.26
CA SER A 198 -10.62 11.44 -0.43
C SER A 198 -11.36 12.77 -0.50
N PHE A 199 -12.19 12.98 -1.52
CA PHE A 199 -13.05 14.15 -1.59
C PHE A 199 -14.36 13.95 -0.83
N HIS A 200 -15.08 12.85 -1.07
CA HIS A 200 -16.42 12.65 -0.51
C HIS A 200 -16.41 12.00 0.88
N ASN A 201 -15.33 11.33 1.24
CA ASN A 201 -15.15 10.68 2.53
C ASN A 201 -13.67 10.70 2.96
N ASP A 202 -13.18 11.89 3.26
CA ASP A 202 -11.85 12.11 3.83
C ASP A 202 -11.73 11.40 5.20
N LEU A 203 -10.82 10.43 5.28
CA LEU A 203 -10.54 9.65 6.49
C LEU A 203 -9.53 10.34 7.41
N HIS A 204 -8.88 11.40 6.95
CA HIS A 204 -7.78 12.11 7.61
C HIS A 204 -8.04 13.62 7.72
N LYS A 205 -9.30 14.05 7.90
CA LYS A 205 -9.72 15.48 7.94
C LYS A 205 -8.91 16.39 8.86
N ASP A 206 -8.53 15.87 10.02
CA ASP A 206 -7.78 16.62 11.04
C ASP A 206 -6.26 16.48 10.88
N LEU A 207 -5.80 15.69 9.90
CA LEU A 207 -4.39 15.54 9.61
C LEU A 207 -3.83 16.87 9.09
N ARG A 208 -2.65 17.22 9.62
CA ARG A 208 -1.77 18.23 9.05
C ARG A 208 -0.47 17.54 8.74
N ALA A 209 -0.11 17.45 7.48
CA ALA A 209 1.06 16.73 7.03
C ALA A 209 2.25 17.68 6.87
N ASP A 210 3.45 17.16 7.11
CA ASP A 210 4.70 17.89 6.88
C ASP A 210 5.11 17.73 5.42
N PHE A 211 4.83 16.57 4.81
CA PHE A 211 5.06 16.30 3.40
C PHE A 211 3.82 15.69 2.78
N ILE A 212 3.46 16.13 1.58
CA ILE A 212 2.38 15.54 0.80
C ILE A 212 2.91 15.14 -0.56
N LEU A 213 2.77 13.87 -0.90
CA LEU A 213 3.13 13.30 -2.19
C LEU A 213 1.87 12.68 -2.80
N ALA A 214 1.57 13.00 -4.05
CA ALA A 214 0.36 12.49 -4.70
C ALA A 214 0.60 12.29 -6.20
N ASN A 215 0.07 11.21 -6.76
CA ASN A 215 -0.09 11.03 -8.19
C ASN A 215 -1.56 10.72 -8.52
N PRO A 216 -2.43 11.75 -8.47
CA PRO A 216 -3.86 11.55 -8.64
C PRO A 216 -4.19 11.07 -10.06
N PRO A 217 -5.34 10.39 -10.25
CA PRO A 217 -5.76 9.94 -11.57
C PRO A 217 -5.87 11.10 -12.58
N PHE A 218 -5.40 10.86 -13.81
CA PHE A 218 -5.45 11.85 -14.87
C PHE A 218 -6.85 11.90 -15.53
N ASN A 219 -7.32 13.10 -15.85
CA ASN A 219 -8.54 13.35 -16.65
C ASN A 219 -9.86 12.78 -16.11
N MET A 220 -10.01 12.69 -14.78
CA MET A 220 -11.32 12.39 -14.18
C MET A 220 -12.18 13.67 -14.13
N SER A 221 -13.25 13.70 -14.90
CA SER A 221 -14.24 14.80 -14.91
C SER A 221 -15.48 14.48 -14.08
N ASP A 222 -15.89 13.20 -14.03
CA ASP A 222 -17.08 12.74 -13.29
C ASP A 222 -16.73 12.22 -11.90
N TRP A 223 -16.13 13.10 -11.08
CA TRP A 223 -15.74 12.78 -9.70
C TRP A 223 -16.72 13.39 -8.66
N GLY A 224 -17.84 13.97 -9.11
CA GLY A 224 -18.87 14.52 -8.23
C GLY A 224 -18.56 15.85 -7.57
N GLY A 225 -17.61 16.64 -8.11
CA GLY A 225 -17.19 17.94 -7.54
C GLY A 225 -18.32 18.95 -7.32
N GLU A 226 -19.43 18.82 -8.06
CA GLU A 226 -20.66 19.59 -7.90
C GLU A 226 -21.21 19.58 -6.46
N ARG A 227 -21.04 18.47 -5.73
CA ARG A 227 -21.50 18.34 -4.34
C ARG A 227 -20.62 19.06 -3.33
N LEU A 228 -19.45 19.54 -3.77
CA LEU A 228 -18.43 20.10 -2.91
C LEU A 228 -18.24 21.61 -3.14
N ARG A 229 -19.16 22.30 -3.82
CA ARG A 229 -19.03 23.74 -4.17
C ARG A 229 -18.63 24.65 -3.01
N GLU A 230 -19.09 24.35 -1.80
CA GLU A 230 -18.86 25.16 -0.59
C GLU A 230 -17.87 24.52 0.39
N ASP A 231 -17.10 23.52 -0.06
CA ASP A 231 -16.16 22.80 0.80
C ASP A 231 -15.02 23.71 1.28
N ALA A 232 -14.65 23.55 2.56
CA ALA A 232 -13.60 24.33 3.21
C ALA A 232 -12.22 24.18 2.57
N ARG A 233 -11.97 23.11 1.80
CA ARG A 233 -10.72 22.91 1.05
C ARG A 233 -10.52 23.91 -0.08
N TRP A 234 -11.59 24.57 -0.54
CA TRP A 234 -11.56 25.46 -1.69
C TRP A 234 -11.28 26.93 -1.34
N VAL A 235 -10.94 27.24 -0.09
CA VAL A 235 -10.64 28.61 0.38
C VAL A 235 -9.56 29.27 -0.48
N PHE A 236 -8.58 28.50 -0.94
CA PHE A 236 -7.57 28.94 -1.90
C PHE A 236 -7.84 28.28 -3.27
N GLY A 237 -8.61 28.95 -4.15
CA GLY A 237 -8.80 28.50 -5.54
C GLY A 237 -10.19 27.96 -5.92
N GLY A 238 -11.23 28.19 -5.12
CA GLY A 238 -12.57 27.63 -5.35
C GLY A 238 -13.25 27.93 -6.68
N ALA A 239 -12.94 29.06 -7.33
CA ALA A 239 -13.42 29.34 -8.69
C ALA A 239 -12.80 28.42 -9.76
N VAL A 240 -11.67 27.76 -9.48
CA VAL A 240 -10.90 26.94 -10.44
C VAL A 240 -11.19 25.45 -10.31
N CYS A 241 -11.57 24.97 -9.12
CA CYS A 241 -11.81 23.54 -8.87
C CYS A 241 -13.15 23.05 -9.46
N LEU A 242 -14.17 23.90 -9.51
CA LEU A 242 -15.53 23.50 -9.92
C LEU A 242 -15.78 23.43 -11.43
N ASP A 243 -14.91 24.06 -12.24
CA ASP A 243 -15.03 24.12 -13.71
C ASP A 243 -13.90 23.35 -14.42
N LYS A 244 -13.10 22.56 -13.67
CA LYS A 244 -11.90 21.86 -14.18
C LYS A 244 -11.75 20.42 -13.65
N SER A 245 -10.74 19.73 -14.19
CA SER A 245 -10.38 18.35 -13.86
C SER A 245 -9.97 18.15 -12.40
N MET A 246 -10.28 16.98 -11.85
CA MET A 246 -9.99 16.53 -10.48
C MET A 246 -8.57 16.87 -9.96
N ARG A 247 -7.60 16.96 -10.85
CA ARG A 247 -6.20 17.29 -10.55
C ARG A 247 -6.04 18.64 -9.84
N PHE A 248 -6.78 19.67 -10.25
CA PHE A 248 -6.68 20.99 -9.60
C PHE A 248 -7.25 20.96 -8.19
N CYS A 249 -8.29 20.17 -7.97
CA CYS A 249 -8.90 19.99 -6.66
C CYS A 249 -7.98 19.24 -5.68
N PHE A 250 -7.22 18.26 -6.17
CA PHE A 250 -6.16 17.65 -5.35
C PHE A 250 -5.10 18.68 -4.94
N GLN A 251 -4.69 19.59 -5.83
CA GLN A 251 -3.68 20.59 -5.48
C GLN A 251 -4.18 21.56 -4.39
N THR A 252 -5.44 21.96 -4.43
CA THR A 252 -6.05 22.83 -3.39
C THR A 252 -6.26 22.09 -2.08
N ASP A 253 -6.69 20.83 -2.12
CA ASP A 253 -6.84 19.96 -0.94
C ASP A 253 -5.50 19.78 -0.22
N ILE A 254 -4.46 19.41 -0.97
CA ILE A 254 -3.08 19.31 -0.51
C ILE A 254 -2.63 20.61 0.18
N SER A 255 -2.92 21.76 -0.43
CA SER A 255 -2.52 23.07 0.13
C SER A 255 -3.18 23.37 1.48
N GLY A 256 -4.40 22.89 1.72
CA GLY A 256 -5.10 23.05 3.00
C GLY A 256 -4.58 22.13 4.12
N MET A 257 -3.91 21.05 3.76
CA MET A 257 -3.39 20.04 4.70
C MET A 257 -1.92 20.22 5.06
N ILE A 258 -1.17 21.03 4.32
CA ILE A 258 0.25 21.30 4.60
C ILE A 258 0.40 22.14 5.88
N MET A 259 1.29 21.70 6.77
CA MET A 259 1.69 22.45 7.96
C MET A 259 2.27 23.84 7.56
N PRO A 260 1.92 24.93 8.25
CA PRO A 260 2.43 26.28 7.93
C PRO A 260 3.96 26.40 7.94
N SER A 261 4.64 25.54 8.70
CA SER A 261 6.11 25.47 8.77
C SER A 261 6.79 24.96 7.50
N CYS A 262 6.03 24.42 6.54
CA CYS A 262 6.53 23.93 5.25
C CYS A 262 6.40 24.96 4.11
N ASN A 263 5.77 26.12 4.37
CA ASN A 263 5.82 27.24 3.44
C ASN A 263 7.17 27.94 3.61
N LEU A 264 8.09 27.67 2.68
CA LEU A 264 9.33 28.44 2.48
C LEU A 264 9.03 29.94 2.33
#